data_AF-A0A1E5RYT6-F1
#
_entry.id   AF-A0A1E5RYT6-F1
#
_cell.length_a   1.000
_cell.length_b   1.000
_cell.length_c   1.000
_cell.angle_alpha   90.00
_cell.angle_beta   90.00
_cell.angle_gamma   90.00
#
_symmetry.space_group_name_H-M   'P 1'
#
loop_
_entity.id
_entity.type
_entity.pdbx_description
1 polymer ?
#
loop_
_entity_poly.entity_id
_entity_poly.type
_entity_poly.pdbx_seq_one_letter_code
_entity_poly.pdbx_strand_id
1 'polypeptide(L)'
;MENKSLKSINISDYKEQSPDQHLIDIINHIHSTKSFDNLLLQANDWKLKQHQLDDLDHVEYNGLTTYQRLINLVLLPNDQQSKILYCDIIKNQLLRNQQHLESILNTSPGTTINPKILTTNNTPCSKVFLFDIDNCLYSKKLNIHMLMQIFIRKYFQYILNLDSYDVAKKLNEKYYKQYGLAIKGLINDNQDLKIDPVEYNNFVDDALPLHDIITPDLELRATLIKIKESKKFEKMWLYTNAYKTHAIRCITLLGIADLFDGLTFCDYKMVQDMSCKPDVSSYWKMSEDVGLIGETLDERLKNCVFIDDSLRNLETGIQLNMKQCILIDQDVTEPYEIDAVAKGKKIKVVGSFSDLETVLPEIFE
;
A
#
# COMPACT_ATOMS: atom_id res chain seq x y z
N MET A 1 0.51 11.57 33.01
CA MET A 1 1.73 11.88 32.25
C MET A 1 1.42 13.10 31.40
N GLU A 2 2.15 14.20 31.59
CA GLU A 2 1.86 15.49 30.95
C GLU A 2 1.83 15.36 29.43
N ASN A 3 0.72 15.78 28.83
CA ASN A 3 0.59 15.99 27.39
C ASN A 3 1.60 17.08 27.00
N LYS A 4 2.79 16.69 26.51
CA LYS A 4 3.66 17.62 25.79
C LYS A 4 2.93 18.03 24.53
N SER A 5 2.21 19.15 24.59
CA SER A 5 1.69 19.84 23.42
C SER A 5 2.84 19.99 22.41
N LEU A 6 2.70 19.33 21.26
CA LEU A 6 3.60 19.49 20.13
C LEU A 6 3.55 20.98 19.73
N LYS A 7 4.56 21.76 20.12
CA LYS A 7 4.71 23.12 19.61
C LYS A 7 4.83 23.04 18.09
N SER A 8 3.96 23.72 17.36
CA SER A 8 4.03 23.82 15.89
C SER A 8 5.33 24.49 15.48
N ILE A 9 6.08 23.86 14.59
CA ILE A 9 7.28 24.45 13.97
C ILE A 9 6.83 25.20 12.71
N ASN A 10 7.28 26.44 12.53
CA ASN A 10 6.85 27.27 11.40
C ASN A 10 7.68 26.97 10.14
N ILE A 11 7.02 26.69 9.01
CA ILE A 11 7.64 26.47 7.70
C ILE A 11 8.47 27.68 7.26
N SER A 12 8.06 28.91 7.63
CA SER A 12 8.77 30.13 7.22
C SER A 12 10.21 30.24 7.73
N ASP A 13 10.57 29.43 8.73
CA ASP A 13 11.90 29.45 9.33
C ASP A 13 12.92 28.61 8.54
N TYR A 14 12.50 27.92 7.48
CA TYR A 14 13.32 27.00 6.68
C TYR A 14 13.86 27.65 5.39
N LYS A 15 15.06 27.23 4.99
CA LYS A 15 15.75 27.74 3.79
C LYS A 15 15.38 26.90 2.55
N GLU A 16 15.16 27.58 1.42
CA GLU A 16 14.77 26.99 0.12
C GLU A 16 15.70 25.89 -0.41
N GLN A 17 16.95 25.81 0.06
CA GLN A 17 17.94 24.83 -0.38
C GLN A 17 18.11 23.64 0.59
N SER A 18 17.27 23.54 1.63
CA SER A 18 17.37 22.44 2.60
C SER A 18 16.82 21.13 2.04
N PRO A 19 17.39 19.96 2.42
CA PRO A 19 16.85 18.67 2.02
C PRO A 19 15.40 18.43 2.50
N ASP A 20 15.02 19.05 3.61
CA ASP A 20 13.66 19.01 4.13
C ASP A 20 12.66 19.83 3.28
N GLN A 21 13.11 20.86 2.53
CA GLN A 21 12.23 21.63 1.63
C GLN A 21 11.57 20.73 0.58
N HIS A 22 12.32 19.80 -0.01
CA HIS A 22 11.75 18.83 -0.95
C HIS A 22 10.67 17.96 -0.28
N LEU A 23 10.80 17.64 1.00
CA LEU A 23 9.74 16.91 1.72
C LEU A 23 8.53 17.76 2.02
N ILE A 24 8.74 19.03 2.37
CA ILE A 24 7.67 20.01 2.53
C ILE A 24 6.90 20.14 1.21
N ASP A 25 7.59 20.24 0.08
CA ASP A 25 6.97 20.32 -1.25
C ASP A 25 6.16 19.06 -1.57
N ILE A 26 6.64 17.87 -1.17
CA ILE A 26 5.86 16.62 -1.28
C ILE A 26 4.60 16.69 -0.42
N ILE A 27 4.70 17.11 0.85
CA ILE A 27 3.54 17.18 1.74
C ILE A 27 2.53 18.22 1.23
N ASN A 28 3.02 19.37 0.76
CA ASN A 28 2.21 20.40 0.10
C ASN A 28 1.55 19.84 -1.16
N HIS A 29 2.27 19.05 -1.96
CA HIS A 29 1.70 18.39 -3.13
C HIS A 29 0.59 17.43 -2.72
N ILE A 30 0.83 16.51 -1.79
CA ILE A 30 -0.17 15.57 -1.24
C ILE A 30 -1.41 16.34 -0.75
N HIS A 31 -1.20 17.42 0.00
CA HIS A 31 -2.26 18.28 0.50
C HIS A 31 -2.97 19.07 -0.60
N SER A 32 -2.29 19.49 -1.67
CA SER A 32 -2.89 20.24 -2.78
C SER A 32 -3.63 19.36 -3.79
N THR A 33 -3.14 18.13 -4.05
CA THR A 33 -3.85 17.11 -4.84
C THR A 33 -5.12 16.64 -4.14
N LYS A 34 -5.22 16.93 -2.85
CA LYS A 34 -6.38 16.71 -1.99
C LYS A 34 -6.66 17.96 -1.18
N SER A 35 -7.12 19.04 -1.80
CA SER A 35 -8.12 19.78 -1.05
C SER A 35 -9.25 18.75 -0.82
N PHE A 36 -9.60 18.57 0.44
CA PHE A 36 -10.65 17.63 0.83
C PHE A 36 -12.01 17.96 0.16
N ASP A 37 -12.09 19.08 -0.57
CA ASP A 37 -13.23 19.56 -1.37
C ASP A 37 -13.74 18.58 -2.45
N ASN A 38 -12.93 17.67 -2.99
CA ASN A 38 -13.35 16.87 -4.17
C ASN A 38 -13.89 15.47 -3.89
N LEU A 39 -13.87 15.00 -2.64
CA LEU A 39 -14.55 13.74 -2.28
C LEU A 39 -16.09 13.88 -2.29
N LEU A 40 -16.61 15.10 -2.12
CA LEU A 40 -18.03 15.41 -2.23
C LEU A 40 -18.53 15.47 -3.69
N LEU A 41 -17.67 15.81 -4.65
CA LEU A 41 -18.02 15.91 -6.07
C LEU A 41 -18.08 14.55 -6.78
N GLN A 42 -17.32 13.55 -6.31
CA GLN A 42 -17.42 12.16 -6.78
C GLN A 42 -18.51 11.34 -6.06
N ALA A 43 -19.03 11.83 -4.93
CA ALA A 43 -20.10 11.20 -4.15
C ALA A 43 -21.52 11.70 -4.51
N ASN A 44 -21.72 12.22 -5.73
CA ASN A 44 -23.05 12.55 -6.25
C ASN A 44 -23.79 11.28 -6.70
N ASP A 45 -23.99 10.33 -5.79
CA ASP A 45 -25.15 9.44 -5.82
C ASP A 45 -25.46 8.87 -4.41
N TRP A 46 -26.45 9.52 -3.78
CA TRP A 46 -27.36 9.14 -2.69
C TRP A 46 -26.93 8.29 -1.45
N LYS A 47 -27.21 8.91 -0.27
CA LYS A 47 -27.45 8.36 1.10
C LYS A 47 -26.26 8.01 2.01
N LEU A 48 -25.44 9.02 2.32
CA LEU A 48 -24.71 9.12 3.60
C LEU A 48 -25.05 10.39 4.41
N LYS A 49 -26.18 11.05 4.10
CA LYS A 49 -26.67 12.27 4.80
C LYS A 49 -27.08 12.07 6.27
N GLN A 50 -26.85 10.92 6.90
CA GLN A 50 -27.18 10.68 8.32
C GLN A 50 -25.98 10.55 9.26
N HIS A 51 -24.75 10.59 8.75
CA HIS A 51 -23.57 10.85 9.58
C HIS A 51 -22.86 12.06 8.98
N GLN A 52 -22.90 13.18 9.71
CA GLN A 52 -22.10 14.36 9.43
C GLN A 52 -20.63 13.94 9.39
N LEU A 53 -20.09 13.69 8.19
CA LEU A 53 -18.66 13.77 7.95
C LEU A 53 -18.38 15.27 7.78
N ASP A 54 -18.17 15.93 8.92
CA ASP A 54 -17.69 17.31 8.95
C ASP A 54 -16.38 17.39 8.15
N ASP A 55 -16.19 18.52 7.46
CA ASP A 55 -15.00 18.90 6.69
C ASP A 55 -13.72 18.23 7.20
N LEU A 56 -13.13 17.36 6.38
CA LEU A 56 -11.94 16.60 6.71
C LEU A 56 -10.70 17.51 6.97
N ASP A 57 -10.76 18.79 6.57
CA ASP A 57 -9.78 19.82 6.92
C ASP A 57 -9.84 20.29 8.39
N HIS A 58 -10.84 19.86 9.18
CA HIS A 58 -11.03 20.27 10.58
C HIS A 58 -10.86 19.15 11.62
N VAL A 59 -10.46 17.93 11.22
CA VAL A 59 -10.17 16.86 12.19
C VAL A 59 -8.81 17.09 12.85
N GLU A 60 -8.82 17.92 13.89
CA GLU A 60 -7.68 18.21 14.73
C GLU A 60 -7.47 17.14 15.80
N TYR A 61 -6.22 16.74 16.01
CA TYR A 61 -5.82 15.92 17.14
C TYR A 61 -4.77 16.66 17.95
N ASN A 62 -5.05 16.87 19.25
CA ASN A 62 -4.30 17.78 20.10
C ASN A 62 -4.13 19.19 19.47
N GLY A 63 -5.15 19.66 18.74
CA GLY A 63 -5.14 20.96 18.07
C GLY A 63 -4.33 21.03 16.76
N LEU A 64 -3.99 19.88 16.17
CA LEU A 64 -3.21 19.81 14.91
C LEU A 64 -3.89 18.94 13.86
N THR A 65 -3.99 19.44 12.62
CA THR A 65 -4.44 18.67 11.43
C THR A 65 -3.40 17.63 10.99
N THR A 66 -3.78 16.68 10.12
CA THR A 66 -2.83 15.69 9.58
C THR A 66 -1.67 16.34 8.84
N TYR A 67 -1.97 17.36 8.04
CA TYR A 67 -0.96 18.18 7.37
C TYR A 67 0.01 18.79 8.39
N GLN A 68 -0.50 19.47 9.42
CA GLN A 68 0.36 20.11 10.43
C GLN A 68 1.22 19.10 11.20
N ARG A 69 0.69 17.91 11.50
CA ARG A 69 1.47 16.83 12.15
C ARG A 69 2.59 16.32 11.24
N LEU A 70 2.32 16.11 9.95
CA LEU A 70 3.32 15.66 8.98
C LEU A 70 4.39 16.73 8.72
N ILE A 71 4.01 17.99 8.62
CA ILE A 71 4.94 19.12 8.54
C ILE A 71 5.82 19.14 9.79
N ASN A 72 5.23 19.14 11.00
CA ASN A 72 6.01 19.13 12.24
C ASN A 72 7.00 17.96 12.32
N LEU A 73 6.60 16.78 11.83
CA LEU A 73 7.47 15.59 11.74
C LEU A 73 8.67 15.82 10.80
N VAL A 74 8.42 16.40 9.62
CA VAL A 74 9.48 16.68 8.64
C VAL A 74 10.43 17.74 9.16
N LEU A 75 9.90 18.76 9.83
CA LEU A 75 10.67 19.89 10.35
C LEU A 75 11.47 19.54 11.62
N LEU A 76 11.38 18.32 12.17
CA LEU A 76 12.19 17.95 13.32
C LEU A 76 13.70 18.16 13.04
N PRO A 77 14.44 18.84 13.93
CA PRO A 77 15.89 18.98 13.76
C PRO A 77 16.62 17.65 13.95
N ASN A 78 17.87 17.56 13.47
CA ASN A 78 18.71 16.37 13.63
C ASN A 78 19.53 16.43 14.92
N ASP A 79 18.88 16.27 16.06
CA ASP A 79 19.50 16.26 17.39
C ASP A 79 18.93 15.13 18.27
N GLN A 80 19.57 14.90 19.43
CA GLN A 80 19.20 13.81 20.33
C GLN A 80 17.80 13.95 20.93
N GLN A 81 17.34 15.17 21.18
CA GLN A 81 16.00 15.42 21.72
C GLN A 81 14.93 15.15 20.66
N SER A 82 15.20 15.53 19.41
CA SER A 82 14.34 15.27 18.26
C SER A 82 14.22 13.78 17.92
N LYS A 83 15.27 12.98 18.14
CA LYS A 83 15.20 11.51 18.05
C LYS A 83 14.20 10.90 19.03
N ILE A 84 14.22 11.36 20.28
CA ILE A 84 13.27 10.89 21.30
C ILE A 84 11.84 11.32 20.92
N LEU A 85 11.69 12.56 20.48
CA LEU A 85 10.39 13.09 20.05
C LEU A 85 9.83 12.35 18.82
N TYR A 86 10.69 11.96 17.87
CA TYR A 86 10.30 11.15 16.72
C TYR A 86 9.66 9.83 17.15
N CYS A 87 10.29 9.09 18.08
CA CYS A 87 9.73 7.85 18.61
C CYS A 87 8.38 8.07 19.30
N ASP A 88 8.22 9.14 20.06
CA ASP A 88 6.94 9.49 20.71
C ASP A 88 5.86 9.82 19.67
N ILE A 89 6.18 10.56 18.61
CA ILE A 89 5.27 10.87 17.50
C ILE A 89 4.78 9.59 16.83
N ILE A 90 5.70 8.69 16.47
CA ILE A 90 5.38 7.42 15.82
C ILE A 90 4.50 6.56 16.72
N LYS A 91 4.84 6.42 18.01
CA LYS A 91 4.05 5.67 18.98
C LYS A 91 2.61 6.20 19.08
N ASN A 92 2.44 7.53 19.15
CA ASN A 92 1.12 8.15 19.22
C ASN A 92 0.32 7.93 17.92
N GLN A 93 0.98 8.01 16.77
CA GLN A 93 0.35 7.77 15.47
C GLN A 93 -0.09 6.31 15.31
N LEU A 94 0.71 5.34 15.77
CA LEU A 94 0.36 3.92 15.80
C LEU A 94 -0.89 3.67 16.66
N LEU A 95 -0.94 4.26 17.86
CA LEU A 95 -2.11 4.15 18.74
C LEU A 95 -3.36 4.72 18.07
N ARG A 96 -3.25 5.88 17.41
CA ARG A 96 -4.36 6.47 16.66
C ARG A 96 -4.82 5.56 15.52
N ASN A 97 -3.88 5.03 14.75
CA ASN A 97 -4.18 4.15 13.62
C ASN A 97 -4.92 2.89 14.09
N GLN A 98 -4.49 2.32 15.22
CA GLN A 98 -5.18 1.19 15.85
C GLN A 98 -6.59 1.57 16.32
N GLN A 99 -6.74 2.66 17.07
CA GLN A 99 -8.05 3.12 17.57
C GLN A 99 -9.03 3.41 16.42
N HIS A 100 -8.56 4.03 15.34
CA HIS A 100 -9.39 4.27 14.17
C HIS A 100 -9.81 2.97 13.51
N LEU A 101 -8.86 2.05 13.27
CA LEU A 101 -9.18 0.75 12.66
C LEU A 101 -10.22 0.00 13.51
N GLU A 102 -10.01 -0.10 14.82
CA GLU A 102 -10.96 -0.71 15.75
C GLU A 102 -12.35 -0.05 15.71
N SER A 103 -12.42 1.27 15.50
CA SER A 103 -13.68 2.00 15.43
C SER A 103 -14.50 1.73 14.17
N ILE A 104 -13.86 1.32 13.06
CA ILE A 104 -14.54 1.06 11.79
C ILE A 104 -14.78 -0.43 11.52
N LEU A 105 -14.02 -1.33 12.15
CA LEU A 105 -14.18 -2.77 11.96
C LEU A 105 -15.60 -3.23 12.28
N ASN A 106 -16.20 -3.95 11.34
CA ASN A 106 -17.56 -4.50 11.44
C ASN A 106 -18.68 -3.44 11.59
N THR A 107 -18.42 -2.18 11.26
CA THR A 107 -19.42 -1.11 11.37
C THR A 107 -20.18 -0.85 10.07
N SER A 108 -19.60 -1.22 8.93
CA SER A 108 -20.15 -0.97 7.59
C SER A 108 -19.82 -2.11 6.61
N PRO A 109 -20.56 -2.28 5.50
CA PRO A 109 -20.22 -3.25 4.46
C PRO A 109 -18.75 -3.12 4.02
N GLY A 110 -18.06 -4.25 3.89
CA GLY A 110 -16.66 -4.26 3.49
C GLY A 110 -15.62 -3.95 4.56
N THR A 111 -16.03 -3.58 5.77
CA THR A 111 -15.11 -3.37 6.91
C THR A 111 -14.91 -4.62 7.75
N THR A 112 -15.71 -5.68 7.53
CA THR A 112 -15.51 -6.98 8.16
C THR A 112 -14.43 -7.74 7.41
N ILE A 113 -13.33 -8.04 8.08
CA ILE A 113 -12.23 -8.82 7.49
C ILE A 113 -12.70 -10.27 7.35
N ASN A 114 -12.62 -10.81 6.14
CA ASN A 114 -12.83 -12.24 5.92
C ASN A 114 -11.80 -13.04 6.76
N PRO A 115 -12.22 -13.97 7.64
CA PRO A 115 -11.28 -14.73 8.47
C PRO A 115 -10.18 -15.45 7.68
N LYS A 116 -10.46 -15.83 6.43
CA LYS A 116 -9.50 -16.46 5.51
C LYS A 116 -8.34 -15.54 5.10
N ILE A 117 -8.43 -14.24 5.36
CA ILE A 117 -7.32 -13.29 5.19
C ILE A 117 -6.37 -13.37 6.39
N LEU A 118 -6.90 -13.65 7.58
CA LEU A 118 -6.13 -13.73 8.82
C LEU A 118 -5.45 -15.08 9.01
N THR A 119 -6.01 -16.13 8.41
CA THR A 119 -5.49 -17.50 8.43
C THR A 119 -5.08 -17.93 7.03
N THR A 120 -4.01 -18.68 6.85
CA THR A 120 -3.68 -19.26 5.54
C THR A 120 -4.82 -20.16 5.06
N ASN A 121 -5.27 -19.96 3.82
CA ASN A 121 -6.36 -20.71 3.19
C ASN A 121 -5.83 -21.52 2.00
N ASN A 122 -5.12 -22.59 2.34
CA ASN A 122 -4.52 -23.56 1.42
C ASN A 122 -5.50 -24.64 0.93
N THR A 123 -6.81 -24.36 0.96
CA THR A 123 -7.82 -25.24 0.34
C THR A 123 -7.48 -25.38 -1.16
N PRO A 124 -7.35 -26.61 -1.70
CA PRO A 124 -7.00 -26.83 -3.10
C PRO A 124 -7.90 -26.07 -4.07
N CYS A 125 -7.30 -25.37 -5.03
CA CYS A 125 -8.02 -24.64 -6.08
C CYS A 125 -7.21 -24.56 -7.38
N SER A 126 -7.88 -24.22 -8.49
CA SER A 126 -7.24 -24.18 -9.81
C SER A 126 -7.35 -22.84 -10.53
N LYS A 127 -8.34 -22.00 -10.25
CA LYS A 127 -8.56 -20.70 -10.92
C LYS A 127 -8.65 -19.57 -9.92
N VAL A 128 -7.72 -18.60 -10.02
CA VAL A 128 -7.57 -17.53 -9.03
C VAL A 128 -7.35 -16.20 -9.72
N PHE A 129 -7.94 -15.14 -9.19
CA PHE A 129 -7.60 -13.77 -9.55
C PHE A 129 -6.78 -13.15 -8.43
N LEU A 130 -5.53 -12.82 -8.73
CA LEU A 130 -4.56 -12.18 -7.86
C LEU A 130 -4.62 -10.66 -8.02
N PHE A 131 -4.61 -9.94 -6.90
CA PHE A 131 -4.68 -8.48 -6.85
C PHE A 131 -3.53 -7.94 -6.03
N ASP A 132 -2.69 -7.10 -6.64
CA ASP A 132 -1.85 -6.21 -5.86
C ASP A 132 -2.67 -5.18 -5.08
N ILE A 133 -2.07 -4.50 -4.09
CA ILE A 133 -2.77 -3.53 -3.24
C ILE A 133 -2.32 -2.11 -3.55
N ASP A 134 -1.05 -1.81 -3.31
CA ASP A 134 -0.52 -0.45 -3.32
C ASP A 134 -0.47 0.10 -4.75
N ASN A 135 -1.04 1.29 -5.00
CA ASN A 135 -1.25 1.86 -6.34
C ASN A 135 -2.11 1.01 -7.29
N CYS A 136 -2.63 -0.13 -6.84
CA CYS A 136 -3.52 -0.99 -7.62
C CYS A 136 -4.96 -0.83 -7.13
N LEU A 137 -5.29 -1.33 -5.94
CA LEU A 137 -6.63 -1.20 -5.33
C LEU A 137 -6.94 0.23 -4.87
N TYR A 138 -5.95 1.11 -4.84
CA TYR A 138 -6.17 2.53 -4.62
C TYR A 138 -5.28 3.35 -5.56
N SER A 139 -5.69 4.60 -5.82
CA SER A 139 -5.04 5.41 -6.83
C SER A 139 -3.59 5.80 -6.47
N LYS A 140 -2.66 5.72 -7.43
CA LYS A 140 -1.30 6.29 -7.30
C LYS A 140 -1.34 7.81 -7.04
N LYS A 141 -2.42 8.48 -7.48
CA LYS A 141 -2.69 9.91 -7.25
C LYS A 141 -2.92 10.26 -5.78
N LEU A 142 -3.18 9.26 -4.93
CA LEU A 142 -3.21 9.47 -3.47
C LEU A 142 -1.83 9.76 -2.88
N ASN A 143 -0.75 9.55 -3.67
CA ASN A 143 0.63 9.86 -3.30
C ASN A 143 1.10 9.18 -1.99
N ILE A 144 0.47 8.06 -1.61
CA ILE A 144 0.84 7.26 -0.43
C ILE A 144 2.28 6.77 -0.54
N HIS A 145 2.72 6.35 -1.73
CA HIS A 145 4.11 6.00 -1.96
C HIS A 145 5.06 7.15 -1.64
N MET A 146 4.73 8.40 -1.99
CA MET A 146 5.57 9.55 -1.64
C MET A 146 5.61 9.79 -0.13
N LEU A 147 4.48 9.59 0.56
CA LEU A 147 4.42 9.64 2.02
C LEU A 147 5.28 8.53 2.65
N MET A 148 5.22 7.32 2.12
CA MET A 148 6.08 6.20 2.52
C MET A 148 7.56 6.60 2.45
N GLN A 149 7.97 7.22 1.34
CA GLN A 149 9.35 7.68 1.14
C GLN A 149 9.81 8.67 2.22
N ILE A 150 8.92 9.54 2.74
CA ILE A 150 9.21 10.42 3.88
C ILE A 150 9.54 9.58 5.12
N PHE A 151 8.68 8.64 5.48
CA PHE A 151 8.83 7.83 6.69
C PHE A 151 10.07 6.92 6.63
N ILE A 152 10.36 6.31 5.47
CA ILE A 152 11.59 5.53 5.27
C ILE A 152 12.84 6.38 5.54
N ARG A 153 12.87 7.59 4.96
CA ARG A 153 14.03 8.50 5.11
C ARG A 153 14.17 9.00 6.54
N LYS A 154 13.05 9.27 7.24
CA LYS A 154 13.07 9.66 8.66
C LYS A 154 13.48 8.49 9.57
N TYR A 155 13.10 7.26 9.26
CA TYR A 155 13.63 6.06 9.94
C TYR A 155 15.15 5.95 9.77
N PHE A 156 15.66 6.13 8.54
CA PHE A 156 17.11 6.10 8.29
C PHE A 156 17.85 7.19 9.07
N GLN A 157 17.30 8.39 9.15
CA GLN A 157 17.90 9.50 9.88
C GLN A 157 17.88 9.28 11.40
N TYR A 158 16.71 8.97 11.97
CA TYR A 158 16.52 8.99 13.41
C TYR A 158 16.77 7.66 14.12
N ILE A 159 16.53 6.54 13.45
CA ILE A 159 16.74 5.21 14.03
C ILE A 159 18.10 4.65 13.62
N LEU A 160 18.47 4.79 12.33
CA LEU A 160 19.77 4.30 11.84
C LEU A 160 20.90 5.32 12.00
N ASN A 161 20.60 6.51 12.54
CA ASN A 161 21.56 7.58 12.79
C ASN A 161 22.34 8.01 11.55
N LEU A 162 21.71 8.01 10.36
CA LEU A 162 22.35 8.56 9.17
C LEU A 162 22.44 10.09 9.27
N ASP A 163 23.66 10.60 9.10
CA ASP A 163 24.00 12.02 9.34
C ASP A 163 23.31 13.00 8.38
N SER A 164 22.88 12.53 7.21
CA SER A 164 22.30 13.37 6.16
C SER A 164 21.09 12.74 5.50
N TYR A 165 20.06 13.56 5.30
CA TYR A 165 18.88 13.22 4.52
C TYR A 165 19.22 12.78 3.08
N ASP A 166 20.19 13.41 2.43
CA ASP A 166 20.58 13.06 1.05
C ASP A 166 21.18 11.66 0.99
N VAL A 167 21.91 11.26 2.03
CA VAL A 167 22.42 9.90 2.17
C VAL A 167 21.25 8.93 2.34
N ALA A 168 20.27 9.26 3.19
CA ALA A 168 19.08 8.45 3.36
C ALA A 168 18.26 8.30 2.06
N LYS A 169 18.10 9.39 1.30
CA LYS A 169 17.44 9.40 -0.01
C LYS A 169 18.16 8.49 -1.01
N LYS A 170 19.47 8.68 -1.20
CA LYS A 170 20.28 7.87 -2.13
C LYS A 170 20.24 6.39 -1.75
N LEU A 171 20.29 6.09 -0.46
CA LEU A 171 20.24 4.71 0.03
C LEU A 171 18.88 4.06 -0.23
N ASN A 172 17.80 4.79 0.02
CA ASN A 172 16.44 4.33 -0.28
C ASN A 172 16.25 4.08 -1.79
N GLU A 173 16.67 5.03 -2.64
CA GLU A 173 16.62 4.88 -4.10
C GLU A 173 17.44 3.67 -4.60
N LYS A 174 18.65 3.46 -4.02
CA LYS A 174 19.48 2.29 -4.31
C LYS A 174 18.73 1.00 -4.00
N TYR A 175 18.21 0.87 -2.78
CA TYR A 175 17.55 -0.37 -2.34
C TYR A 175 16.25 -0.64 -3.06
N TYR A 176 15.45 0.38 -3.32
CA TYR A 176 14.24 0.23 -4.12
C TYR A 176 14.59 -0.27 -5.54
N LYS A 177 15.60 0.33 -6.20
CA LYS A 177 16.00 -0.08 -7.55
C LYS A 177 16.56 -1.49 -7.61
N GLN A 178 17.36 -1.87 -6.62
CA GLN A 178 18.09 -3.14 -6.60
C GLN A 178 17.25 -4.31 -6.06
N TYR A 179 16.47 -4.08 -5.00
CA TYR A 179 15.79 -5.13 -4.25
C TYR A 179 14.26 -5.04 -4.33
N GLY A 180 13.69 -3.97 -4.89
CA GLY A 180 12.24 -3.73 -4.93
C GLY A 180 11.64 -3.29 -3.58
N LEU A 181 12.35 -3.50 -2.47
CA LEU A 181 11.96 -3.09 -1.12
C LEU A 181 13.17 -2.54 -0.36
N ALA A 182 13.00 -1.39 0.29
CA ALA A 182 14.07 -0.73 1.04
C ALA A 182 14.56 -1.60 2.22
N ILE A 183 13.65 -2.26 2.94
CA ILE A 183 13.98 -3.13 4.07
C ILE A 183 14.83 -4.34 3.66
N LYS A 184 14.58 -4.91 2.48
CA LYS A 184 15.39 -6.02 1.95
C LYS A 184 16.83 -5.59 1.70
N GLY A 185 17.03 -4.38 1.18
CA GLY A 185 18.37 -3.81 1.03
C GLY A 185 19.04 -3.51 2.36
N LEU A 186 18.29 -3.00 3.35
CA LEU A 186 18.82 -2.80 4.70
C LEU A 186 19.36 -4.09 5.33
N ILE A 187 18.60 -5.18 5.24
CA ILE A 187 18.97 -6.50 5.80
C ILE A 187 20.16 -7.09 5.06
N ASN A 188 20.14 -7.05 3.72
CA ASN A 188 21.15 -7.74 2.91
C ASN A 188 22.50 -7.01 2.89
N ASP A 189 22.49 -5.68 2.76
CA ASP A 189 23.72 -4.89 2.63
C ASP A 189 24.29 -4.46 4.00
N ASN A 190 23.53 -4.56 5.10
CA ASN A 190 23.93 -4.05 6.42
C ASN A 190 23.64 -5.04 7.56
N GLN A 191 24.11 -6.28 7.44
CA GLN A 191 23.91 -7.31 8.46
C GLN A 191 24.40 -6.90 9.86
N ASP A 192 25.43 -6.05 9.92
CA ASP A 192 25.98 -5.52 11.18
C ASP A 192 25.00 -4.61 11.95
N LEU A 193 24.05 -3.96 11.26
CA LEU A 193 23.08 -3.05 11.89
C LEU A 193 21.94 -3.79 12.62
N LYS A 194 21.81 -5.11 12.42
CA LYS A 194 20.78 -5.96 13.06
C LYS A 194 19.37 -5.35 13.00
N ILE A 195 18.98 -4.86 11.83
CA ILE A 195 17.67 -4.25 11.60
C ILE A 195 16.57 -5.26 11.87
N ASP A 196 15.61 -4.91 12.73
CA ASP A 196 14.36 -5.66 12.88
C ASP A 196 13.35 -5.16 11.83
N PRO A 197 12.95 -6.01 10.86
CA PRO A 197 12.03 -5.59 9.81
C PRO A 197 10.62 -5.29 10.32
N VAL A 198 10.21 -5.88 11.45
CA VAL A 198 8.92 -5.59 12.09
C VAL A 198 8.98 -4.22 12.77
N GLU A 199 10.10 -3.88 13.42
CA GLU A 199 10.31 -2.52 13.93
C GLU A 199 10.28 -1.51 12.77
N TYR A 200 11.02 -1.75 11.70
CA TYR A 200 10.98 -0.90 10.51
C TYR A 200 9.54 -0.66 10.02
N ASN A 201 8.74 -1.73 9.90
CA ASN A 201 7.33 -1.62 9.51
C ASN A 201 6.50 -0.73 10.44
N ASN A 202 6.71 -0.85 11.76
CA ASN A 202 6.05 -0.02 12.76
C ASN A 202 6.34 1.47 12.55
N PHE A 203 7.58 1.81 12.16
CA PHE A 203 8.00 3.18 11.92
C PHE A 203 7.67 3.71 10.52
N VAL A 204 7.33 2.83 9.59
CA VAL A 204 7.11 3.18 8.18
C VAL A 204 5.65 2.96 7.80
N ASP A 205 5.28 1.77 7.33
CA ASP A 205 3.94 1.48 6.82
C ASP A 205 2.85 1.65 7.89
N ASP A 206 3.06 1.09 9.09
CA ASP A 206 2.04 1.12 10.14
C ASP A 206 1.85 2.53 10.72
N ALA A 207 2.87 3.39 10.64
CA ALA A 207 2.81 4.78 11.12
C ALA A 207 2.10 5.71 10.14
N LEU A 208 1.87 5.31 8.89
CA LEU A 208 1.16 6.16 7.93
C LEU A 208 -0.26 6.50 8.41
N PRO A 209 -0.69 7.78 8.36
CA PRO A 209 -2.05 8.19 8.70
C PRO A 209 -3.06 7.88 7.58
N LEU A 210 -3.15 6.61 7.16
CA LEU A 210 -3.91 6.19 5.99
C LEU A 210 -5.41 6.50 6.09
N HIS A 211 -6.00 6.53 7.29
CA HIS A 211 -7.42 6.83 7.47
C HIS A 211 -7.78 8.28 7.15
N ASP A 212 -6.79 9.18 7.11
CA ASP A 212 -7.00 10.56 6.67
C ASP A 212 -6.80 10.68 5.13
N ILE A 213 -6.49 9.58 4.43
CA ILE A 213 -6.06 9.58 3.02
C ILE A 213 -6.92 8.63 2.17
N ILE A 214 -7.12 7.40 2.62
CA ILE A 214 -7.90 6.37 1.94
C ILE A 214 -9.33 6.46 2.45
N THR A 215 -10.27 6.58 1.52
CA THR A 215 -11.71 6.53 1.78
C THR A 215 -12.32 5.29 1.12
N PRO A 216 -13.52 4.85 1.53
CA PRO A 216 -14.23 3.78 0.85
C PRO A 216 -14.40 4.08 -0.66
N ASP A 217 -14.17 3.06 -1.49
CA ASP A 217 -14.32 3.15 -2.94
C ASP A 217 -15.47 2.25 -3.42
N LEU A 218 -16.63 2.88 -3.66
CA LEU A 218 -17.86 2.16 -4.02
C LEU A 218 -17.82 1.61 -5.44
N GLU A 219 -17.12 2.26 -6.37
CA GLU A 219 -17.01 1.82 -7.76
C GLU A 219 -16.10 0.59 -7.86
N LEU A 220 -14.95 0.64 -7.19
CA LEU A 220 -14.07 -0.51 -7.03
C LEU A 220 -14.82 -1.66 -6.38
N ARG A 221 -15.51 -1.41 -5.26
CA ARG A 221 -16.26 -2.44 -4.54
C ARG A 221 -17.31 -3.08 -5.44
N ALA A 222 -18.08 -2.29 -6.19
CA ALA A 222 -19.10 -2.80 -7.11
C ALA A 222 -18.49 -3.69 -8.20
N THR A 223 -17.35 -3.29 -8.77
CA THR A 223 -16.63 -4.09 -9.77
C THR A 223 -16.14 -5.41 -9.19
N LEU A 224 -15.54 -5.39 -8.00
CA LEU A 224 -15.06 -6.60 -7.33
C LEU A 224 -16.21 -7.55 -6.95
N ILE A 225 -17.37 -7.01 -6.57
CA ILE A 225 -18.59 -7.81 -6.33
C ILE A 225 -19.02 -8.52 -7.61
N LYS A 226 -19.12 -7.81 -8.75
CA LYS A 226 -19.46 -8.43 -10.04
C LYS A 226 -18.51 -9.57 -10.39
N ILE A 227 -17.20 -9.36 -10.23
CA ILE A 227 -16.18 -10.40 -10.46
C ILE A 227 -16.44 -11.61 -9.55
N LYS A 228 -16.71 -11.39 -8.26
CA LYS A 228 -16.97 -12.47 -7.29
C LYS A 228 -18.26 -13.23 -7.64
N GLU A 229 -19.30 -12.53 -8.05
CA GLU A 229 -20.62 -13.10 -8.39
C GLU A 229 -20.62 -13.89 -9.70
N SER A 230 -19.71 -13.58 -10.65
CA SER A 230 -19.51 -14.34 -11.89
C SER A 230 -19.13 -15.81 -11.66
N LYS A 231 -18.54 -16.12 -10.50
CA LYS A 231 -18.00 -17.45 -10.13
C LYS A 231 -16.98 -18.02 -11.13
N LYS A 232 -16.34 -17.17 -11.93
CA LYS A 232 -15.27 -17.56 -12.86
C LYS A 232 -13.98 -17.99 -12.14
N PHE A 233 -13.77 -17.42 -10.96
CA PHE A 233 -12.64 -17.72 -10.09
C PHE A 233 -13.13 -18.45 -8.85
N GLU A 234 -12.36 -19.44 -8.40
CA GLU A 234 -12.59 -20.13 -7.15
C GLU A 234 -12.21 -19.26 -5.94
N LYS A 235 -11.21 -18.38 -6.15
CA LYS A 235 -10.73 -17.42 -5.14
C LYS A 235 -10.35 -16.08 -5.77
N MET A 236 -10.66 -15.01 -5.06
CA MET A 236 -10.00 -13.70 -5.25
C MET A 236 -8.97 -13.53 -4.14
N TRP A 237 -7.72 -13.19 -4.47
CA TRP A 237 -6.62 -13.25 -3.52
C TRP A 237 -5.74 -12.01 -3.57
N LEU A 238 -5.41 -11.48 -2.40
CA LEU A 238 -4.52 -10.33 -2.27
C LEU A 238 -3.07 -10.81 -2.34
N TYR A 239 -2.23 -10.16 -3.16
CA TYR A 239 -0.83 -10.51 -3.34
C TYR A 239 0.05 -9.25 -3.35
N THR A 240 0.63 -8.92 -2.19
CA THR A 240 1.34 -7.65 -1.96
C THR A 240 2.78 -7.85 -1.45
N ASN A 241 3.64 -6.87 -1.71
CA ASN A 241 4.98 -6.77 -1.13
C ASN A 241 4.99 -6.10 0.27
N ALA A 242 3.88 -5.51 0.69
CA ALA A 242 3.74 -4.91 2.02
C ALA A 242 3.61 -5.99 3.12
N TYR A 243 3.77 -5.58 4.38
CA TYR A 243 3.45 -6.45 5.51
C TYR A 243 1.93 -6.55 5.73
N LYS A 244 1.48 -7.61 6.40
CA LYS A 244 0.05 -7.92 6.57
C LYS A 244 -0.76 -6.82 7.26
N THR A 245 -0.17 -6.08 8.19
CA THR A 245 -0.87 -5.02 8.95
C THR A 245 -1.28 -3.88 8.04
N HIS A 246 -0.38 -3.45 7.15
CA HIS A 246 -0.65 -2.45 6.12
C HIS A 246 -1.71 -2.93 5.12
N ALA A 247 -1.56 -4.16 4.62
CA ALA A 247 -2.50 -4.77 3.68
C ALA A 247 -3.93 -4.78 4.23
N ILE A 248 -4.11 -5.24 5.47
CA ILE A 248 -5.41 -5.31 6.15
C ILE A 248 -5.99 -3.90 6.37
N ARG A 249 -5.18 -2.93 6.76
CA ARG A 249 -5.63 -1.54 6.93
C ARG A 249 -6.15 -0.97 5.61
N CYS A 250 -5.42 -1.14 4.51
CA CYS A 250 -5.82 -0.62 3.20
C CYS A 250 -7.17 -1.17 2.74
N ILE A 251 -7.34 -2.50 2.74
CA ILE A 251 -8.60 -3.12 2.29
C ILE A 251 -9.78 -2.80 3.21
N THR A 252 -9.54 -2.58 4.51
CA THR A 252 -10.58 -2.20 5.47
C THR A 252 -11.03 -0.76 5.23
N LEU A 253 -10.09 0.17 5.03
CA LEU A 253 -10.38 1.58 4.72
C LEU A 253 -11.09 1.75 3.37
N LEU A 254 -10.70 0.97 2.37
CA LEU A 254 -11.38 0.92 1.06
C LEU A 254 -12.77 0.30 1.13
N GLY A 255 -13.13 -0.39 2.22
CA GLY A 255 -14.40 -1.09 2.34
C GLY A 255 -14.50 -2.31 1.42
N ILE A 256 -13.44 -3.11 1.29
CA ILE A 256 -13.39 -4.30 0.42
C ILE A 256 -12.81 -5.53 1.13
N ALA A 257 -12.63 -5.49 2.45
CA ALA A 257 -11.99 -6.54 3.25
C ALA A 257 -12.77 -7.87 3.31
N ASP A 258 -14.05 -7.86 2.96
CA ASP A 258 -14.92 -9.03 2.91
C ASP A 258 -14.90 -9.76 1.57
N LEU A 259 -14.33 -9.14 0.52
CA LEU A 259 -14.41 -9.66 -0.85
C LEU A 259 -13.32 -10.68 -1.20
N PHE A 260 -12.21 -10.70 -0.45
CA PHE A 260 -11.06 -11.55 -0.74
C PHE A 260 -11.06 -12.83 0.10
N ASP A 261 -10.52 -13.90 -0.48
CA ASP A 261 -10.48 -15.26 0.08
C ASP A 261 -9.14 -15.60 0.75
N GLY A 262 -8.20 -14.65 0.74
CA GLY A 262 -6.92 -14.72 1.45
C GLY A 262 -5.94 -13.63 1.04
N LEU A 263 -4.76 -13.69 1.65
CA LEU A 263 -3.67 -12.74 1.50
C LEU A 263 -2.32 -13.44 1.50
N THR A 264 -1.54 -13.18 0.45
CA THR A 264 -0.10 -13.40 0.44
C THR A 264 0.60 -12.06 0.57
N PHE A 265 1.41 -11.93 1.61
CA PHE A 265 2.18 -10.74 1.94
C PHE A 265 3.66 -11.10 2.08
N CYS A 266 4.53 -10.08 2.05
CA CYS A 266 5.95 -10.25 2.34
C CYS A 266 6.13 -10.41 3.85
N ASP A 267 6.54 -11.60 4.32
CA ASP A 267 6.66 -11.85 5.76
C ASP A 267 7.96 -11.31 6.32
N TYR A 268 7.87 -10.14 6.94
CA TYR A 268 9.00 -9.43 7.54
C TYR A 268 9.64 -10.17 8.72
N LYS A 269 8.97 -11.21 9.27
CA LYS A 269 9.57 -12.09 10.28
C LYS A 269 10.51 -13.13 9.69
N MET A 270 10.37 -13.45 8.40
CA MET A 270 11.19 -14.43 7.70
C MET A 270 12.41 -13.76 7.08
N VAL A 271 13.27 -13.17 7.91
CA VAL A 271 14.37 -12.28 7.49
C VAL A 271 15.28 -12.90 6.41
N GLN A 272 15.65 -14.18 6.54
CA GLN A 272 16.54 -14.87 5.61
C GLN A 272 15.84 -15.33 4.32
N ASP A 273 14.54 -15.62 4.41
CA ASP A 273 13.73 -16.16 3.31
C ASP A 273 12.69 -15.13 2.83
N MET A 274 12.99 -13.84 3.03
CA MET A 274 12.08 -12.75 2.71
C MET A 274 11.83 -12.70 1.20
N SER A 275 10.65 -13.16 0.82
CA SER A 275 10.18 -13.25 -0.56
C SER A 275 9.21 -12.11 -0.85
N CYS A 276 9.48 -11.43 -1.96
CA CYS A 276 8.65 -10.34 -2.47
C CYS A 276 8.68 -10.39 -4.00
N LYS A 277 7.63 -9.90 -4.64
CA LYS A 277 7.62 -9.67 -6.09
C LYS A 277 8.77 -8.73 -6.47
N PRO A 278 9.45 -8.94 -7.61
CA PRO A 278 9.13 -9.91 -8.67
C PRO A 278 9.84 -11.27 -8.52
N ASP A 279 10.40 -11.61 -7.35
CA ASP A 279 11.18 -12.84 -7.17
C ASP A 279 10.30 -14.09 -7.30
N VAL A 280 10.79 -15.12 -8.01
CA VAL A 280 10.07 -16.39 -8.22
C VAL A 280 9.69 -17.09 -6.91
N SER A 281 10.49 -16.93 -5.85
CA SER A 281 10.18 -17.46 -4.52
C SER A 281 8.87 -16.90 -3.95
N SER A 282 8.53 -15.65 -4.25
CA SER A 282 7.27 -15.02 -3.85
C SER A 282 6.07 -15.66 -4.53
N TYR A 283 6.21 -16.05 -5.81
CA TYR A 283 5.16 -16.77 -6.55
C TYR A 283 4.98 -18.20 -6.06
N TRP A 284 6.06 -18.86 -5.66
CA TRP A 284 5.99 -20.16 -4.96
C TRP A 284 5.20 -20.04 -3.66
N LYS A 285 5.58 -19.11 -2.78
CA LYS A 285 4.87 -18.83 -1.53
C LYS A 285 3.40 -18.54 -1.77
N MET A 286 3.10 -17.66 -2.73
CA MET A 286 1.72 -17.32 -3.10
C MET A 286 0.95 -18.57 -3.55
N SER A 287 1.54 -19.42 -4.39
CA SER A 287 0.88 -20.64 -4.85
C SER A 287 0.53 -21.60 -3.72
N GLU A 288 1.36 -21.67 -2.68
CA GLU A 288 1.14 -22.49 -1.48
C GLU A 288 0.08 -21.88 -0.56
N ASP A 289 0.19 -20.59 -0.28
CA ASP A 289 -0.77 -19.83 0.55
C ASP A 289 -2.19 -19.95 -0.01
N VAL A 290 -2.31 -19.85 -1.35
CA VAL A 290 -3.56 -19.99 -2.11
C VAL A 290 -4.03 -21.45 -2.18
N GLY A 291 -3.14 -22.43 -2.10
CA GLY A 291 -3.46 -23.84 -2.36
C GLY A 291 -3.66 -24.17 -3.84
N LEU A 292 -2.87 -23.58 -4.74
CA LEU A 292 -2.92 -23.88 -6.17
C LEU A 292 -2.42 -25.31 -6.45
N ILE A 293 -3.20 -26.06 -7.21
CA ILE A 293 -2.87 -27.43 -7.61
C ILE A 293 -1.94 -27.47 -8.83
N GLY A 294 -0.92 -28.35 -8.79
CA GLY A 294 0.05 -28.55 -9.87
C GLY A 294 1.38 -29.07 -9.35
N GLU A 295 2.11 -29.84 -10.16
CA GLU A 295 3.43 -30.38 -9.80
C GLU A 295 4.51 -29.32 -9.95
N THR A 296 4.38 -28.48 -10.98
CA THR A 296 5.29 -27.36 -11.25
C THR A 296 4.62 -26.01 -11.00
N LEU A 297 5.44 -24.95 -10.82
CA LEU A 297 4.91 -23.60 -10.63
C LEU A 297 4.14 -23.10 -11.87
N ASP A 298 4.61 -23.44 -13.07
CA ASP A 298 3.93 -23.16 -14.34
C ASP A 298 2.51 -23.75 -14.36
N GLU A 299 2.38 -25.03 -13.98
CA GLU A 299 1.09 -25.71 -13.91
C GLU A 299 0.13 -25.11 -12.89
N ARG A 300 0.66 -24.65 -11.75
CA ARG A 300 -0.11 -23.98 -10.70
C ARG A 300 -0.66 -22.64 -11.17
N LEU A 301 0.15 -21.89 -11.92
CA LEU A 301 -0.15 -20.51 -12.30
C LEU A 301 -0.91 -20.39 -13.64
N LYS A 302 -0.97 -21.44 -14.46
CA LYS A 302 -1.60 -21.45 -15.80
C LYS A 302 -3.04 -20.92 -15.90
N ASN A 303 -3.75 -20.89 -14.78
CA ASN A 303 -5.14 -20.47 -14.68
C ASN A 303 -5.31 -19.22 -13.79
N CYS A 304 -4.21 -18.59 -13.39
CA CYS A 304 -4.22 -17.37 -12.60
C CYS A 304 -4.34 -16.15 -13.52
N VAL A 305 -5.16 -15.19 -13.11
CA VAL A 305 -5.17 -13.82 -13.64
C VAL A 305 -4.52 -12.92 -12.60
N PHE A 306 -3.69 -11.97 -13.01
CA PHE A 306 -2.97 -11.10 -12.08
C PHE A 306 -3.03 -9.64 -12.53
N ILE A 307 -3.49 -8.76 -11.62
CA ILE A 307 -3.48 -7.30 -11.80
C ILE A 307 -2.51 -6.64 -10.81
N ASP A 308 -1.61 -5.80 -11.34
CA ASP A 308 -0.50 -5.17 -10.61
C ASP A 308 -0.09 -3.86 -11.32
N ASP A 309 0.43 -2.87 -10.60
CA ASP A 309 0.93 -1.61 -11.19
C ASP A 309 2.39 -1.73 -11.68
N SER A 310 3.10 -2.78 -11.28
CA SER A 310 4.48 -3.04 -11.65
C SER A 310 4.57 -4.01 -12.83
N LEU A 311 4.97 -3.49 -13.98
CA LEU A 311 5.29 -4.28 -15.17
C LEU A 311 6.27 -5.41 -14.87
N ARG A 312 7.27 -5.20 -14.00
CA ARG A 312 8.25 -6.24 -13.63
C ARG A 312 7.60 -7.43 -12.92
N ASN A 313 6.60 -7.18 -12.08
CA ASN A 313 5.86 -8.24 -11.40
C ASN A 313 5.11 -9.07 -12.45
N LEU A 314 4.36 -8.40 -13.32
CA LEU A 314 3.58 -9.05 -14.39
C LEU A 314 4.44 -9.85 -15.37
N GLU A 315 5.62 -9.35 -15.75
CA GLU A 315 6.56 -10.07 -16.59
C GLU A 315 7.01 -11.40 -15.98
N THR A 316 7.32 -11.43 -14.67
CA THR A 316 7.58 -12.70 -13.99
C THR A 316 6.36 -13.62 -14.03
N GLY A 317 5.15 -13.09 -13.79
CA GLY A 317 3.91 -13.86 -13.88
C GLY A 317 3.72 -14.54 -15.24
N ILE A 318 3.99 -13.82 -16.33
CA ILE A 318 3.90 -14.34 -17.71
C ILE A 318 4.97 -15.40 -17.98
N GLN A 319 6.20 -15.17 -17.52
CA GLN A 319 7.29 -16.15 -17.63
C GLN A 319 6.96 -17.45 -16.89
N LEU A 320 6.18 -17.35 -15.81
CA LEU A 320 5.64 -18.47 -15.06
C LEU A 320 4.26 -18.94 -15.58
N ASN A 321 3.93 -18.60 -16.82
CA ASN A 321 2.75 -19.05 -17.56
C ASN A 321 1.40 -18.67 -16.96
N MET A 322 1.29 -17.56 -16.24
CA MET A 322 -0.01 -17.01 -15.87
C MET A 322 -0.93 -16.84 -17.09
N LYS A 323 -2.23 -17.10 -16.91
CA LYS A 323 -3.22 -17.04 -17.99
C LYS A 323 -3.29 -15.65 -18.61
N GLN A 324 -3.35 -14.63 -17.74
CA GLN A 324 -3.47 -13.24 -18.13
C GLN A 324 -2.85 -12.34 -17.07
N CYS A 325 -2.05 -11.37 -17.51
CA CYS A 325 -1.53 -10.31 -16.67
C CYS A 325 -2.09 -8.96 -17.14
N ILE A 326 -2.43 -8.10 -16.17
CA ILE A 326 -3.09 -6.82 -16.38
C ILE A 326 -2.27 -5.74 -15.66
N LEU A 327 -1.79 -4.76 -16.41
CA LEU A 327 -1.10 -3.60 -15.88
C LEU A 327 -2.13 -2.50 -15.60
N ILE A 328 -2.20 -2.04 -14.35
CA ILE A 328 -2.97 -0.85 -14.03
C ILE A 328 -2.08 0.38 -14.14
N ASP A 329 -2.37 1.24 -15.12
CA ASP A 329 -1.69 2.51 -15.32
C ASP A 329 -2.70 3.67 -15.38
N GLN A 330 -2.86 4.35 -14.26
CA GLN A 330 -3.90 5.36 -14.05
C GLN A 330 -3.68 6.69 -14.78
N ASP A 331 -2.61 6.76 -15.59
CA ASP A 331 -2.37 7.87 -16.54
C ASP A 331 -2.96 7.57 -17.93
N VAL A 332 -3.42 6.36 -18.15
CA VAL A 332 -4.04 5.89 -19.40
C VAL A 332 -5.53 6.20 -19.39
N THR A 333 -6.05 6.73 -20.50
CA THR A 333 -7.47 7.06 -20.67
C THR A 333 -8.26 5.98 -21.40
N GLU A 334 -7.60 5.14 -22.19
CA GLU A 334 -8.22 4.05 -22.95
C GLU A 334 -7.36 2.78 -22.86
N PRO A 335 -7.95 1.61 -22.59
CA PRO A 335 -7.19 0.37 -22.51
C PRO A 335 -6.47 0.00 -23.80
N TYR A 336 -5.28 -0.61 -23.68
CA TYR A 336 -4.49 -1.10 -24.81
C TYR A 336 -3.71 -2.36 -24.43
N GLU A 337 -2.92 -2.90 -25.35
CA GLU A 337 -2.05 -4.05 -25.10
C GLU A 337 -0.59 -3.71 -25.39
N ILE A 338 0.31 -4.26 -24.59
CA ILE A 338 1.76 -4.24 -24.82
C ILE A 338 2.27 -5.67 -24.99
N ASP A 339 3.35 -5.82 -25.75
CA ASP A 339 4.07 -7.09 -25.85
C ASP A 339 4.83 -7.35 -24.55
N ALA A 340 4.70 -8.57 -24.03
CA ALA A 340 5.53 -9.03 -22.92
C ALA A 340 6.95 -9.36 -23.40
N VAL A 341 7.92 -9.35 -22.48
CA VAL A 341 9.29 -9.81 -22.76
C VAL A 341 9.29 -11.27 -23.23
N ALA A 342 8.39 -12.09 -22.69
CA ALA A 342 8.14 -13.43 -23.19
C ALA A 342 7.44 -13.37 -24.57
N LYS A 343 8.14 -13.81 -25.61
CA LYS A 343 7.67 -13.74 -27.01
C LYS A 343 6.27 -14.32 -27.20
N GLY A 344 5.40 -13.57 -27.88
CA GLY A 344 4.06 -13.99 -28.25
C GLY A 344 3.03 -13.90 -27.11
N LYS A 345 3.41 -13.38 -25.94
CA LYS A 345 2.50 -13.06 -24.84
C LYS A 345 2.26 -11.55 -24.81
N LYS A 346 1.09 -11.16 -24.32
CA LYS A 346 0.68 -9.76 -24.20
C LYS A 346 0.22 -9.43 -22.79
N ILE A 347 0.40 -8.17 -22.40
CA ILE A 347 -0.14 -7.58 -21.18
C ILE A 347 -1.23 -6.59 -21.59
N LYS A 348 -2.39 -6.72 -20.95
CA LYS A 348 -3.49 -5.76 -21.09
C LYS A 348 -3.22 -4.60 -20.14
N VAL A 349 -3.33 -3.37 -20.62
CA VAL A 349 -3.15 -2.15 -19.82
C VAL A 349 -4.51 -1.48 -19.64
N VAL A 350 -4.84 -1.16 -18.39
CA VAL A 350 -6.10 -0.49 -18.00
C VAL A 350 -5.82 0.76 -17.17
N GLY A 351 -6.67 1.77 -17.30
CA GLY A 351 -6.59 2.99 -16.49
C GLY A 351 -7.25 2.82 -15.11
N SER A 352 -8.29 1.99 -15.03
CA SER A 352 -9.04 1.74 -13.80
C SER A 352 -9.63 0.32 -13.78
N PHE A 353 -10.26 -0.05 -12.66
CA PHE A 353 -10.99 -1.31 -12.55
C PHE A 353 -12.25 -1.37 -13.42
N SER A 354 -12.87 -0.22 -13.74
CA SER A 354 -14.05 -0.17 -14.61
C SER A 354 -13.76 -0.64 -16.04
N ASP A 355 -12.51 -0.52 -16.48
CA ASP A 355 -12.08 -0.98 -17.80
C ASP A 355 -12.08 -2.51 -17.93
N LEU A 356 -12.04 -3.25 -16.80
CA LEU A 356 -11.93 -4.72 -16.81
C LEU A 356 -13.10 -5.38 -17.54
N GLU A 357 -14.32 -4.83 -17.42
CA GLU A 357 -15.51 -5.36 -18.09
C GLU A 357 -15.40 -5.26 -19.62
N THR A 358 -14.70 -4.24 -20.12
CA THR A 358 -14.45 -4.07 -21.56
C THR A 358 -13.28 -4.93 -22.04
N VAL A 359 -12.25 -5.06 -21.21
CA VAL A 359 -10.95 -5.64 -21.59
C VAL A 359 -10.91 -7.16 -21.40
N LEU A 360 -11.73 -7.67 -20.47
CA LEU A 360 -11.86 -9.07 -20.09
C LEU A 360 -13.34 -9.42 -19.80
N PRO A 361 -14.28 -9.25 -20.75
CA PRO A 361 -15.70 -9.51 -20.51
C PRO A 361 -15.95 -10.94 -19.99
N GLU A 362 -15.13 -11.90 -20.38
CA GLU A 362 -15.26 -13.31 -19.98
C GLU A 362 -15.09 -13.57 -18.47
N ILE A 363 -14.55 -12.60 -17.71
CA ILE A 363 -14.43 -12.71 -16.25
C ILE A 363 -15.69 -12.21 -15.51
N PHE A 364 -16.65 -11.62 -16.24
CA PHE A 364 -17.91 -11.10 -15.71
C PHE A 364 -19.14 -11.92 -16.14
N GLU A 365 -19.07 -12.63 -17.28
CA GLU A 365 -20.22 -13.30 -17.93
C GLU A 365 -20.74 -14.60 -17.31
#